data_AF-A0A1V5B8D0-F1
#
_entry.id   AF-A0A1V5B8D0-F1
#
_cell.length_a   1.000
_cell.length_b   1.000
_cell.length_c   1.000
_cell.angle_alpha   90.00
_cell.angle_beta   90.00
_cell.angle_gamma   90.00
#
_symmetry.space_group_name_H-M   'P 1'
#
loop_
_entity.id
_entity.type
_entity.pdbx_description
1 polymer ?
#
loop_
_entity_poly.entity_id
_entity_poly.type
_entity_poly.pdbx_seq_one_letter_code
_entity_poly.pdbx_strand_id
1 'polypeptide(L)'
;MIKLENAIKQKIQSNVPPPNAPSTIARKGHSNTLIDTGEMLESVTHMQAEEGGALTGEVGIFDEQNAKKALWNEYGTDRIPARPFMRPAIDENMDRIAQEMAEEIFDQIAKEFREA
;
A
#
# COMPACT_ATOMS: atom_id res chain seq x y z
N MET A 1 -6.37 -4.95 -9.03
CA MET A 1 -5.39 -4.55 -8.01
C MET A 1 -5.74 -5.31 -6.74
N ILE A 2 -4.76 -5.87 -6.03
CA ILE A 2 -5.05 -6.49 -4.72
C ILE A 2 -5.63 -5.42 -3.79
N LYS A 3 -6.67 -5.76 -3.03
CA LYS A 3 -7.40 -4.79 -2.19
C LYS A 3 -6.51 -4.08 -1.18
N LEU A 4 -5.54 -4.81 -0.60
CA LEU A 4 -4.56 -4.23 0.32
C LEU A 4 -3.58 -3.28 -0.38
N GLU A 5 -3.13 -3.62 -1.59
CA GLU A 5 -2.30 -2.72 -2.40
C GLU A 5 -3.04 -1.40 -2.66
N ASN A 6 -4.34 -1.49 -2.97
CA ASN A 6 -5.18 -0.32 -3.17
C ASN A 6 -5.34 0.51 -1.89
N ALA A 7 -5.55 -0.14 -0.74
CA ALA A 7 -5.67 0.56 0.55
C ALA A 7 -4.41 1.37 0.88
N ILE A 8 -3.23 0.80 0.65
CA ILE A 8 -1.95 1.51 0.82
C ILE A 8 -1.83 2.69 -0.15
N LYS A 9 -2.16 2.48 -1.43
CA LYS A 9 -2.13 3.55 -2.46
C LYS A 9 -3.09 4.69 -2.13
N GLN A 10 -4.29 4.38 -1.64
CA GLN A 10 -5.26 5.38 -1.17
C GLN A 10 -4.71 6.15 0.04
N LYS A 11 -4.03 5.47 0.97
CA LYS A 11 -3.42 6.15 2.11
C LYS A 11 -2.30 7.09 1.69
N ILE A 12 -1.44 6.72 0.74
CA ILE A 12 -0.43 7.63 0.15
C ILE A 12 -1.09 8.88 -0.45
N GLN A 13 -2.21 8.71 -1.15
CA GLN A 13 -2.95 9.80 -1.77
C GLN A 13 -3.75 10.67 -0.77
N SER A 14 -3.93 10.21 0.47
CA SER A 14 -4.71 10.90 1.50
C SER A 14 -4.05 12.13 2.12
N ASN A 15 -2.88 12.55 1.60
CA ASN A 15 -2.08 13.66 2.12
C ASN A 15 -1.70 13.48 3.62
N VAL A 16 -1.10 12.32 3.92
CA VAL A 16 -0.68 11.88 5.27
C VAL A 16 0.05 12.97 6.05
N PRO A 17 -0.44 13.38 7.23
CA PRO A 17 0.18 14.42 8.04
C PRO A 17 1.53 13.97 8.62
N PRO A 18 2.44 14.92 8.95
CA PRO A 18 2.27 16.37 8.82
C PRO A 18 2.50 16.87 7.38
N PRO A 19 1.97 18.07 7.04
CA PRO A 19 2.12 18.65 5.71
C PRO A 19 3.60 18.86 5.33
N ASN A 20 3.85 18.98 4.02
CA ASN A 20 5.18 19.34 3.52
C ASN A 20 5.57 20.76 3.97
N ALA A 21 6.86 20.99 4.24
CA ALA A 21 7.37 22.33 4.51
C ALA A 21 7.14 23.27 3.32
N PRO A 22 6.97 24.60 3.53
CA PRO A 22 6.72 25.55 2.44
C PRO A 22 7.77 25.50 1.32
N SER A 23 9.05 25.31 1.67
CA SER A 23 10.13 25.14 0.69
C SER A 23 9.98 23.88 -0.17
N THR A 24 9.44 22.80 0.39
CA THR A 24 9.17 21.56 -0.36
C THR A 24 7.98 21.75 -1.29
N ILE A 25 6.92 22.42 -0.83
CA ILE A 25 5.75 22.74 -1.66
C ILE A 25 6.18 23.62 -2.85
N ALA A 26 6.97 24.66 -2.60
CA ALA A 26 7.50 25.53 -3.66
C ALA A 26 8.34 24.76 -4.68
N ARG A 27 9.13 23.77 -4.24
CA ARG A 27 9.93 22.91 -5.12
C ARG A 27 9.07 21.94 -5.94
N LYS A 28 8.08 21.31 -5.31
CA LYS A 28 7.19 20.31 -5.96
C LYS A 28 6.11 20.94 -6.82
N GLY A 29 5.74 22.18 -6.55
CA GLY A 29 4.59 22.86 -7.15
C GLY A 29 3.23 22.43 -6.58
N HIS A 30 3.18 21.54 -5.59
CA HIS A 30 1.95 21.07 -4.95
C HIS A 30 2.16 20.66 -3.47
N SER A 31 1.07 20.51 -2.73
CA SER A 31 1.10 20.21 -1.28
C SER A 31 1.08 18.72 -0.93
N ASN A 32 0.77 17.83 -1.88
CA ASN A 32 0.66 16.38 -1.64
C ASN A 32 1.91 15.79 -0.95
N THR A 33 1.74 15.23 0.23
CA THR A 33 2.76 14.45 0.94
C THR A 33 3.01 13.11 0.26
N LEU A 34 4.19 12.51 0.46
CA LEU A 34 4.59 11.21 -0.08
C LEU A 34 4.63 11.09 -1.62
N ILE A 35 4.15 12.10 -2.33
CA ILE A 35 4.12 12.18 -3.80
C ILE A 35 5.04 13.32 -4.23
N ASP A 36 5.92 13.05 -5.19
CA ASP A 36 6.73 14.04 -5.90
C ASP A 36 6.60 13.76 -7.40
N THR A 37 7.19 12.65 -7.85
CA THR A 37 7.07 12.13 -9.22
C THR A 37 5.95 11.09 -9.39
N GLY A 38 5.47 10.50 -8.29
CA GLY A 38 4.57 9.35 -8.29
C GLY A 38 5.25 8.00 -8.08
N GLU A 39 6.59 7.94 -8.19
CA GLU A 39 7.38 6.71 -8.07
C GLU A 39 7.08 5.91 -6.79
N MET A 40 6.94 6.59 -5.65
CA MET A 40 6.60 5.94 -4.36
C MET A 40 5.23 5.23 -4.43
N LEU A 41 4.23 5.87 -5.06
CA LEU A 41 2.90 5.30 -5.22
C LEU A 41 2.94 4.08 -6.13
N GLU A 42 3.70 4.16 -7.23
CA GLU A 42 3.86 3.06 -8.20
C GLU A 42 4.66 1.88 -7.63
N SER A 43 5.60 2.15 -6.72
CA SER A 43 6.44 1.13 -6.07
C SER A 43 5.66 0.19 -5.14
N VAL A 44 4.46 0.57 -4.72
CA VAL A 44 3.56 -0.30 -3.96
C VAL A 44 2.93 -1.32 -4.91
N THR A 45 3.27 -2.58 -4.72
CA THR A 45 2.77 -3.68 -5.56
C THR A 45 2.60 -4.95 -4.72
N HIS A 46 2.18 -6.04 -5.36
CA HIS A 46 2.04 -7.35 -4.75
C HIS A 46 2.86 -8.40 -5.50
N MET A 47 3.29 -9.43 -4.80
CA MET A 47 3.89 -10.64 -5.36
C MET A 47 3.08 -11.86 -4.92
N GLN A 48 3.04 -12.87 -5.77
CA GLN A 48 2.33 -14.13 -5.50
C GLN A 48 3.31 -15.28 -5.74
N ALA A 49 3.30 -16.27 -4.85
CA ALA A 49 4.09 -17.48 -4.98
C ALA A 49 3.26 -18.70 -4.61
N GLU A 50 3.43 -19.78 -5.36
CA GLU A 50 2.81 -21.07 -5.06
C GLU A 50 3.86 -21.97 -4.40
N GLU A 51 3.62 -22.37 -3.16
CA GLU A 51 4.52 -23.23 -2.40
C GLU A 51 3.72 -24.39 -1.80
N GLY A 52 4.05 -25.62 -2.19
CA GLY A 52 3.41 -26.83 -1.64
C GLY A 52 1.89 -26.92 -1.86
N GLY A 53 1.36 -26.29 -2.91
CA GLY A 53 -0.08 -26.20 -3.17
C GLY A 53 -0.81 -25.12 -2.38
N ALA A 54 -0.09 -24.28 -1.62
CA ALA A 54 -0.62 -23.07 -1.03
C ALA A 54 -0.22 -21.85 -1.87
N LEU A 55 -1.21 -21.02 -2.21
CA LEU A 55 -0.97 -19.70 -2.79
C LEU A 55 -0.64 -18.70 -1.67
N THR A 56 0.53 -18.10 -1.74
CA THR A 56 0.97 -17.02 -0.86
C THR A 56 0.98 -15.70 -1.63
N GLY A 57 0.55 -14.62 -0.97
CA GLY A 57 0.51 -13.28 -1.55
C GLY A 57 1.12 -12.28 -0.57
N GLU A 58 2.09 -11.51 -1.04
CA GLU A 58 2.73 -10.43 -0.29
C GLU A 58 2.40 -9.10 -0.94
N VAL A 59 2.18 -8.06 -0.12
CA VAL A 59 1.94 -6.69 -0.59
C VAL A 59 2.95 -5.76 0.06
N GLY A 60 3.63 -4.95 -0.74
CA GLY A 60 4.66 -4.07 -0.22
C GLY A 60 5.42 -3.31 -1.29
N ILE A 61 6.59 -2.84 -0.90
CA ILE A 61 7.54 -2.14 -1.76
C ILE A 61 8.80 -2.99 -1.81
N PHE A 62 9.10 -3.54 -2.99
CA PHE A 62 10.13 -4.56 -3.16
C PHE A 62 11.42 -4.01 -3.79
N ASP A 63 11.37 -2.79 -4.33
CA ASP A 63 12.59 -2.06 -4.67
C ASP A 63 13.25 -1.54 -3.39
N GLU A 64 14.53 -1.86 -3.22
CA GLU A 64 15.30 -1.51 -2.03
C GLU A 64 15.34 0.02 -1.79
N GLN A 65 15.43 0.82 -2.85
CA GLN A 65 15.55 2.28 -2.71
C GLN A 65 14.27 2.90 -2.18
N ASN A 66 13.12 2.54 -2.75
CA ASN A 66 11.82 3.01 -2.32
C ASN A 66 11.38 2.34 -1.03
N ALA A 67 11.79 1.11 -0.74
CA ALA A 67 11.57 0.48 0.56
C ALA A 67 12.26 1.26 1.69
N LYS A 68 13.52 1.70 1.48
CA LYS A 68 14.23 2.58 2.42
C LYS A 68 13.54 3.93 2.59
N LYS A 69 13.16 4.58 1.49
CA LYS A 69 12.40 5.84 1.53
C LYS A 69 11.06 5.67 2.26
N ALA A 70 10.35 4.56 2.04
CA ALA A 70 9.09 4.25 2.68
C ALA A 70 9.27 4.04 4.19
N LEU A 71 10.31 3.32 4.61
CA LEU A 71 10.65 3.13 6.02
C LEU A 71 10.88 4.47 6.73
N TRP A 72 11.67 5.36 6.11
CA TRP A 72 11.92 6.69 6.67
C TRP A 72 10.67 7.56 6.73
N ASN A 73 9.74 7.41 5.79
CA ASN A 73 8.47 8.12 5.87
C ASN A 73 7.55 7.49 6.92
N GLU A 74 7.47 6.17 7.01
CA GLU A 74 6.59 5.46 7.94
C GLU A 74 6.95 5.76 9.41
N TYR A 75 8.24 5.83 9.75
CA TYR A 75 8.72 6.02 11.13
C TYR A 75 9.32 7.40 11.41
N GLY A 76 9.65 8.16 10.36
CA GLY A 76 10.41 9.40 10.49
C GLY A 76 11.92 9.17 10.67
N THR A 77 12.66 10.28 10.68
CA THR A 77 14.09 10.38 11.01
C THR A 77 14.32 11.70 11.75
N ASP A 78 15.55 11.99 12.16
CA ASP A 78 15.91 13.28 12.79
C ASP A 78 15.58 14.50 11.92
N ARG A 79 15.46 14.33 10.60
CA ARG A 79 15.24 15.42 9.63
C ARG A 79 13.89 15.34 8.89
N ILE A 80 13.24 14.18 8.92
CA ILE A 80 12.01 13.92 8.17
C ILE A 80 10.95 13.50 9.18
N PRO A 81 9.82 14.20 9.29
CA PRO A 81 8.76 13.77 10.19
C PRO A 81 8.12 12.47 9.72
N ALA A 82 7.66 11.66 10.66
CA ALA A 82 6.89 10.46 10.37
C ALA A 82 5.57 10.81 9.68
N ARG A 83 5.23 10.03 8.65
CA ARG A 83 4.01 10.03 7.85
C ARG A 83 3.56 8.57 7.72
N PRO A 84 3.01 7.97 8.78
CA PRO A 84 2.63 6.56 8.77
C PRO A 84 1.51 6.35 7.75
N PHE A 85 1.75 5.45 6.80
CA PHE A 85 0.84 5.16 5.70
C PHE A 85 0.62 3.67 5.49
N MET A 86 1.61 2.82 5.79
CA MET A 86 1.50 1.37 5.64
C MET A 86 0.67 0.78 6.77
N ARG A 87 1.08 0.99 8.03
CA ARG A 87 0.39 0.41 9.19
C ARG A 87 -1.06 0.87 9.30
N PRO A 88 -1.38 2.18 9.21
CA PRO A 88 -2.77 2.59 9.24
C PRO A 88 -3.59 2.02 8.07
N ALA A 89 -3.03 1.92 6.86
CA ALA A 89 -3.75 1.30 5.74
C ALA A 89 -4.09 -0.16 6.01
N ILE A 90 -3.16 -0.90 6.62
CA ILE A 90 -3.35 -2.29 7.05
C ILE A 90 -4.40 -2.35 8.17
N ASP A 91 -4.15 -1.67 9.28
CA ASP A 91 -4.98 -1.74 10.50
C ASP A 91 -6.43 -1.28 10.24
N GLU A 92 -6.62 -0.24 9.43
CA GLU A 92 -7.95 0.29 9.10
C GLU A 92 -8.74 -0.57 8.11
N ASN A 93 -8.07 -1.47 7.34
CA ASN A 93 -8.70 -2.20 6.24
C ASN A 93 -8.61 -3.73 6.35
N MET A 94 -7.78 -4.28 7.24
CA MET A 94 -7.47 -5.72 7.28
C MET A 94 -8.71 -6.60 7.36
N ASP A 95 -9.60 -6.33 8.33
CA ASP A 95 -10.79 -7.15 8.58
C ASP A 95 -11.72 -7.16 7.37
N ARG A 96 -11.97 -5.97 6.79
CA ARG A 96 -12.80 -5.81 5.60
C ARG A 96 -12.18 -6.55 4.41
N ILE A 97 -10.88 -6.37 4.18
CA ILE A 97 -10.17 -7.01 3.06
C ILE A 97 -10.23 -8.54 3.20
N ALA A 98 -9.98 -9.07 4.40
CA ALA A 98 -10.03 -10.50 4.66
C ALA A 98 -11.41 -11.09 4.38
N GLN A 99 -12.47 -10.41 4.82
CA GLN A 99 -13.84 -10.83 4.56
C GLN A 99 -14.15 -10.83 3.06
N GLU A 100 -13.88 -9.72 2.37
CA GLU A 100 -14.17 -9.62 0.93
C GLU A 100 -13.33 -10.62 0.11
N MET A 101 -12.10 -10.94 0.53
CA MET A 101 -11.29 -11.97 -0.11
C MET A 101 -11.87 -13.38 0.08
N ALA A 102 -12.36 -13.69 1.28
CA ALA A 102 -12.99 -14.97 1.55
C ALA A 102 -14.25 -15.16 0.70
N GLU A 103 -15.12 -14.15 0.63
CA GLU A 103 -16.33 -14.17 -0.20
C GLU A 103 -16.01 -14.40 -1.68
N GLU A 104 -15.02 -13.70 -2.24
CA GLU A 104 -14.58 -13.88 -3.63
C GLU A 104 -14.06 -15.30 -3.91
N ILE A 105 -13.28 -15.87 -2.99
CA ILE A 105 -12.77 -17.24 -3.12
C ILE A 105 -13.93 -18.24 -3.09
N PHE A 106 -14.88 -18.09 -2.16
CA PHE A 106 -16.04 -18.98 -2.09
C PHE A 106 -16.92 -18.90 -3.32
N ASP A 107 -17.17 -17.70 -3.84
CA ASP A 107 -17.97 -17.50 -5.05
C ASP A 107 -17.31 -18.13 -6.28
N GLN A 108 -15.99 -17.98 -6.41
CA GLN A 108 -15.22 -18.59 -7.50
C GLN A 108 -15.31 -20.12 -7.44
N ILE A 109 -15.12 -20.72 -6.26
CA ILE A 109 -15.26 -22.15 -6.05
C ILE A 109 -16.69 -22.60 -6.39
N ALA A 110 -17.71 -21.92 -5.88
CA ALA A 110 -19.11 -22.27 -6.11
C ALA A 110 -19.55 -22.14 -7.58
N LYS A 111 -18.89 -21.27 -8.35
CA LYS A 111 -19.10 -21.14 -9.79
C LYS A 111 -18.49 -22.32 -10.55
N GLU A 112 -17.24 -22.68 -10.24
CA GLU A 112 -16.57 -23.82 -10.87
C GLU A 112 -17.34 -25.13 -10.64
N PHE A 113 -17.87 -25.35 -9.44
CA PHE A 113 -18.73 -26.52 -9.16
C PHE A 113 -20.08 -26.52 -9.88
N ARG A 114 -20.62 -25.35 -10.25
CA ARG A 114 -21.89 -25.26 -11.00
C ARG A 114 -21.71 -25.46 -12.50
N GLU A 115 -20.51 -25.22 -13.02
CA GLU A 115 -20.17 -25.34 -14.43
C GLU A 115 -19.52 -26.71 -14.78
N ALA A 116 -19.21 -27.53 -13.77
CA ALA A 116 -18.70 -28.90 -13.88
C ALA A 116 -19.82 -29.95 -13.87
#